data_AF-A0A090X698-F1
#
_entry.id   AF-A0A090X698-F1
#
_cell.length_a   1.000
_cell.length_b   1.000
_cell.length_c   1.000
_cell.angle_alpha   90.00
_cell.angle_beta   90.00
_cell.angle_gamma   90.00
#
_symmetry.space_group_name_H-M   'P 1'
#
loop_
_entity.id
_entity.type
_entity.pdbx_description
1 polymer ?
#
loop_
_entity_poly.entity_id
_entity_poly.type
_entity_poly.pdbx_seq_one_letter_code
_entity_poly.pdbx_strand_id
1 'polypeptide(L)'
;MSFLLDWRQGGEIVSRTRALGNVGGQLSETVFRPEEGIVAQGVNINTGLPNTVALTAESYYRQFYNRNHEENNVYDASFLKLRQFALGYSFKLNEGVLGLTNGAALTLSFTGNNLFAITENPHFDPEQLAVQGNGFVSGVEDLSYATTRSFGLKVGIDF
;
A
#
# COMPACT_ATOMS: atom_id res chain seq x y z
N MET A 1 25.32 0.92 -11.01
CA MET A 1 24.04 0.52 -10.38
C MET A 1 23.70 1.54 -9.31
N SER A 2 22.44 1.96 -9.22
CA SER A 2 21.94 2.83 -8.16
C SER A 2 20.56 2.36 -7.69
N PHE A 3 20.23 2.66 -6.44
CA PHE A 3 18.92 2.42 -5.87
C PHE A 3 18.58 3.50 -4.84
N LEU A 4 17.29 3.73 -4.60
CA LEU A 4 16.76 4.64 -3.60
C LEU A 4 15.73 3.91 -2.75
N LEU A 5 16.03 3.80 -1.46
CA LEU A 5 15.07 3.40 -0.43
C LEU A 5 14.51 4.65 0.22
N ASP A 6 13.20 4.70 0.37
CA ASP A 6 12.51 5.73 1.14
C ASP A 6 11.88 5.13 2.39
N TRP A 7 12.05 5.80 3.52
CA TRP A 7 11.61 5.36 4.83
C TRP A 7 10.75 6.44 5.47
N ARG A 8 9.55 6.05 5.89
CA ARG A 8 8.67 6.86 6.74
C ARG A 8 8.21 6.02 7.91
N GLN A 9 8.23 6.62 9.09
CA GLN A 9 7.86 5.93 10.33
C GLN A 9 6.97 6.81 11.20
N GLY A 10 5.94 6.17 11.73
CA GLY A 10 4.92 6.78 12.56
C GLY A 10 3.78 7.38 11.77
N GLY A 11 2.76 7.79 12.51
CA GLY A 11 1.50 8.24 11.97
C GLY A 11 0.53 7.09 11.74
N GLU A 12 -0.73 7.46 11.56
CA GLU A 12 -1.85 6.55 11.43
C GLU A 12 -2.67 6.99 10.21
N ILE A 13 -3.18 6.02 9.47
CA ILE A 13 -4.05 6.25 8.33
C ILE A 13 -5.35 5.50 8.49
N VAL A 14 -6.46 6.23 8.42
CA VAL A 14 -7.80 5.65 8.40
C VAL A 14 -8.06 5.05 7.03
N SER A 15 -8.44 3.78 6.96
CA SER A 15 -8.71 3.06 5.71
C SER A 15 -10.20 2.82 5.47
N ARG A 16 -10.72 3.41 4.40
CA ARG A 16 -12.06 3.09 3.90
C ARG A 16 -12.09 1.75 3.18
N THR A 17 -10.97 1.33 2.59
CA THR A 17 -10.82 -0.02 2.04
C THR A 17 -11.06 -1.07 3.13
N ARG A 18 -10.46 -0.90 4.32
CA ARG A 18 -10.68 -1.79 5.46
C ARG A 18 -12.13 -1.77 5.93
N ALA A 19 -12.72 -0.59 6.11
CA ALA A 19 -14.09 -0.46 6.59
C ALA A 19 -15.08 -1.15 5.65
N LEU A 20 -15.07 -0.78 4.37
CA LEU A 20 -16.06 -1.26 3.40
C LEU A 20 -15.79 -2.70 2.97
N GLY A 21 -14.52 -3.07 2.81
CA GLY A 21 -14.13 -4.44 2.45
C GLY A 21 -14.49 -5.45 3.53
N ASN A 22 -14.31 -5.11 4.81
CA ASN A 22 -14.72 -5.99 5.91
C ASN A 22 -16.23 -5.99 6.14
N VAL A 23 -16.92 -4.86 6.00
CA VAL A 23 -18.41 -4.83 6.00
C VAL A 23 -18.98 -5.73 4.90
N GLY A 24 -18.32 -5.77 3.73
CA GLY A 24 -18.67 -6.67 2.62
C GLY A 24 -18.16 -8.11 2.76
N GLY A 25 -17.43 -8.44 3.83
CA GLY A 25 -16.84 -9.76 4.05
C GLY A 25 -15.82 -10.21 3.00
N GLN A 26 -15.17 -9.26 2.32
CA GLN A 26 -14.24 -9.54 1.21
C GLN A 26 -12.78 -9.66 1.66
N LEU A 27 -12.43 -9.06 2.80
CA LEU A 27 -11.05 -9.04 3.30
C LEU A 27 -10.79 -10.20 4.26
N SER A 28 -9.51 -10.59 4.34
CA SER A 28 -9.00 -11.71 5.15
C SER A 28 -9.36 -11.60 6.63
N GLU A 29 -9.52 -10.38 7.15
CA GLU A 29 -9.80 -10.11 8.56
C GLU A 29 -11.19 -10.60 8.96
N THR A 30 -12.07 -10.85 7.99
CA THR A 30 -13.39 -11.46 8.22
C THR A 30 -13.43 -12.96 7.99
N VAL A 31 -12.30 -13.65 7.82
CA VAL A 31 -12.28 -15.10 7.52
C VAL A 31 -12.90 -15.95 8.63
N PHE A 32 -12.79 -15.51 9.89
CA PHE A 32 -13.31 -16.22 11.05
C PHE A 32 -14.84 -16.04 11.17
N ARG A 33 -15.60 -17.04 10.74
CA ARG A 33 -17.08 -16.99 10.68
C ARG A 33 -17.71 -18.22 11.35
N PRO A 34 -17.57 -18.37 12.68
CA PRO A 34 -18.17 -19.49 13.41
C PRO A 34 -19.70 -19.49 13.29
N GLU A 35 -20.30 -20.68 13.21
CA GLU A 35 -21.76 -20.83 13.14
C GLU A 35 -22.43 -20.44 14.46
N GLU A 36 -21.76 -20.69 15.58
CA GLU A 36 -22.18 -20.30 16.93
C GLU A 36 -22.14 -18.79 17.17
N GLY A 37 -21.54 -18.02 16.26
CA GLY A 37 -21.39 -16.57 16.36
C GLY A 37 -20.15 -16.11 17.12
N ILE A 38 -19.99 -14.80 17.23
CA ILE A 38 -18.84 -14.13 17.83
C ILE A 38 -19.33 -13.42 19.10
N VAL A 39 -18.71 -13.74 20.24
CA VAL A 39 -18.90 -13.01 21.50
C VAL A 39 -17.88 -11.87 21.54
N ALA A 40 -18.35 -10.63 21.37
CA ALA A 40 -17.50 -9.46 21.44
C ALA A 40 -16.92 -9.29 22.86
N GLN A 41 -15.64 -8.95 22.94
CA GLN A 41 -14.99 -8.63 24.21
C GLN A 41 -15.61 -7.36 24.80
N GLY A 42 -16.16 -7.47 26.00
CA GLY A 42 -16.80 -6.35 26.68
C GLY A 42 -17.46 -6.80 27.98
N VAL A 43 -18.04 -5.83 28.69
CA VAL A 43 -18.79 -6.06 29.92
C VAL A 43 -20.23 -5.60 29.74
N ASN A 44 -21.16 -6.31 30.37
CA ASN A 44 -22.55 -5.87 30.43
C ASN A 44 -22.65 -4.71 31.42
N ILE A 45 -23.05 -3.53 30.95
CA ILE A 45 -23.08 -2.29 31.74
C ILE A 45 -23.95 -2.35 32.99
N ASN A 46 -24.99 -3.19 32.99
CA ASN A 46 -25.93 -3.30 34.10
C ASN A 46 -25.45 -4.28 35.19
N THR A 47 -24.59 -5.24 34.82
CA THR A 47 -24.16 -6.32 35.73
C THR A 47 -22.67 -6.26 36.06
N GLY A 48 -21.86 -5.55 35.27
CA GLY A 48 -20.40 -5.53 35.37
C GLY A 48 -19.73 -6.86 34.99
N LEU A 49 -20.49 -7.87 34.60
CA LEU A 49 -19.97 -9.19 34.23
C LEU A 49 -19.54 -9.22 32.76
N PRO A 50 -18.66 -10.17 32.37
CA PRO A 50 -18.27 -10.36 30.98
C PRO A 50 -19.47 -10.58 30.06
N ASN A 51 -19.41 -10.02 28.85
CA ASN A 51 -20.41 -10.26 27.81
C ASN A 51 -20.42 -11.75 27.42
N THR A 52 -21.62 -12.32 27.31
CA THR A 52 -21.86 -13.70 26.88
C THR A 52 -22.80 -13.78 25.67
N VAL A 53 -23.26 -12.64 25.16
CA VAL A 53 -24.16 -12.59 24.01
C VAL A 53 -23.35 -12.75 22.73
N ALA A 54 -23.65 -13.81 21.98
CA ALA A 54 -23.07 -14.05 20.66
C ALA A 54 -23.85 -13.31 19.57
N LEU A 55 -23.12 -12.69 18.64
CA LEU A 55 -23.66 -12.10 17.41
C LEU A 55 -23.32 -12.99 16.22
N THR A 56 -24.16 -12.99 15.18
CA THR A 56 -23.76 -13.64 13.92
C THR A 56 -22.48 -12.97 13.40
N ALA A 57 -21.61 -13.74 12.75
CA ALA A 57 -20.34 -13.21 12.23
C ALA A 57 -20.56 -11.98 11.32
N GLU A 58 -21.60 -12.01 10.47
CA GLU A 58 -21.99 -10.85 9.67
C GLU A 58 -22.32 -9.63 10.53
N SER A 59 -23.20 -9.80 11.53
CA SER A 59 -23.63 -8.69 12.39
C SER A 59 -22.44 -8.11 13.17
N TYR A 60 -21.54 -8.97 13.65
CA TYR A 60 -20.34 -8.57 14.35
C TYR A 60 -19.44 -7.73 13.44
N TYR A 61 -19.05 -8.24 12.27
CA TYR A 61 -18.12 -7.54 11.39
C TYR A 61 -18.69 -6.25 10.80
N ARG A 62 -19.99 -6.21 10.48
CA ARG A 62 -20.64 -4.97 10.03
C ARG A 62 -20.63 -3.88 11.10
N GLN A 63 -20.76 -4.25 12.37
CA GLN A 63 -20.72 -3.30 13.50
C GLN A 63 -19.29 -2.90 13.87
N PHE A 64 -18.37 -3.87 13.90
CA PHE A 64 -16.98 -3.65 14.25
C PHE A 64 -16.27 -2.76 13.23
N TYR A 65 -16.40 -3.06 11.94
CA TYR A 65 -15.81 -2.30 10.83
C TYR A 65 -16.73 -1.22 10.28
N ASN A 66 -17.70 -0.76 11.08
CA ASN A 66 -18.57 0.34 10.70
C ASN A 66 -17.73 1.55 10.29
N ARG A 67 -18.08 2.18 9.17
CA ARG A 67 -17.36 3.36 8.64
C ARG A 67 -17.23 4.50 9.65
N ASN A 68 -18.20 4.67 10.55
CA ASN A 68 -18.18 5.73 11.57
C ASN A 68 -17.27 5.39 12.76
N HIS A 69 -16.81 4.15 12.88
CA HIS A 69 -15.86 3.69 13.90
C HIS A 69 -14.44 3.73 13.32
N GLU A 70 -13.87 4.93 13.21
CA GLU A 70 -12.59 5.12 12.53
C GLU A 70 -11.43 4.39 13.22
N GLU A 71 -11.43 4.31 14.56
CA GLU A 71 -10.38 3.66 15.36
C GLU A 71 -10.17 2.18 14.95
N ASN A 72 -11.26 1.45 14.67
CA ASN A 72 -11.19 0.06 14.23
C ASN A 72 -10.68 -0.09 12.78
N ASN A 73 -10.62 1.03 12.05
CA ASN A 73 -10.28 1.10 10.64
C ASN A 73 -8.93 1.78 10.37
N VAL A 74 -8.07 1.89 11.38
CA VAL A 74 -6.73 2.50 11.27
C VAL A 74 -5.67 1.45 10.90
N TYR A 75 -4.69 1.87 10.10
CA TYR A 75 -3.41 1.18 9.93
C TYR A 75 -2.24 2.08 10.31
N ASP A 76 -1.10 1.47 10.65
CA ASP A 76 0.14 2.20 10.82
C ASP A 76 0.61 2.76 9.46
N ALA A 77 0.96 4.05 9.44
CA ALA A 77 1.36 4.72 8.20
C ALA A 77 2.86 4.52 7.87
N SER A 78 3.59 3.71 8.65
CA SER A 78 5.00 3.47 8.41
C SER A 78 5.22 2.57 7.21
N PHE A 79 6.26 2.88 6.44
CA PHE A 79 6.70 2.05 5.33
C PHE A 79 8.17 2.22 5.02
N LEU A 80 8.74 1.18 4.40
CA LEU A 80 10.00 1.21 3.68
C LEU A 80 9.76 0.86 2.21
N LYS A 81 10.09 1.74 1.28
CA LYS A 81 9.79 1.58 -0.14
C LYS A 81 11.04 1.65 -1.02
N LEU A 82 11.18 0.69 -1.94
CA LEU A 82 12.16 0.78 -3.01
C LEU A 82 11.62 1.70 -4.11
N ARG A 83 11.91 2.99 -3.99
CA ARG A 83 11.38 4.03 -4.88
C ARG A 83 12.01 4.01 -6.25
N GLN A 84 13.32 3.84 -6.34
CA GLN A 84 14.03 3.85 -7.61
C GLN A 84 15.08 2.75 -7.64
N PHE A 85 15.24 2.15 -8.80
CA PHE A 85 16.33 1.24 -9.11
C PHE A 85 16.82 1.53 -10.53
N ALA A 86 18.14 1.56 -10.72
CA ALA A 86 18.74 1.65 -12.04
C ALA A 86 19.99 0.78 -12.14
N LEU A 87 20.02 -0.07 -13.15
CA LEU A 87 21.18 -0.86 -13.54
C LEU A 87 21.53 -0.50 -14.97
N GLY A 88 22.70 0.09 -15.17
CA GLY A 88 23.19 0.46 -16.49
C GLY A 88 24.60 -0.02 -16.74
N TYR A 89 24.89 -0.28 -18.01
CA TYR A 89 26.22 -0.61 -18.51
C TYR A 89 26.54 0.25 -19.72
N SER A 90 27.77 0.78 -19.75
CA SER A 90 28.27 1.64 -20.82
C SER A 90 29.30 0.88 -21.64
N PHE A 91 29.03 0.76 -22.94
CA PHE A 91 29.92 0.19 -23.94
C PHE A 91 30.66 1.31 -24.66
N LYS A 92 31.98 1.19 -24.78
CA LYS A 92 32.77 2.05 -25.68
C LYS A 92 32.74 1.45 -27.08
N LEU A 93 32.27 2.22 -28.04
CA LEU A 93 32.26 1.88 -29.46
C LEU A 93 33.54 2.46 -30.08
N ASN A 94 34.37 1.58 -30.65
CA ASN A 94 35.59 1.99 -31.34
C ASN A 94 35.25 2.76 -32.62
N GLU A 95 36.23 3.52 -33.12
CA GLU A 95 36.14 4.23 -34.41
C GLU A 95 35.69 3.28 -35.53
N GLY A 96 34.76 3.73 -36.37
CA GLY A 96 34.20 2.95 -37.49
C GLY A 96 33.04 2.02 -37.14
N VAL A 97 32.72 1.79 -35.85
CA VAL A 97 31.51 1.07 -35.46
C VAL A 97 30.28 1.96 -35.69
N LEU A 98 29.25 1.43 -36.36
CA LEU A 98 28.04 2.17 -36.79
C LEU A 98 28.30 3.36 -37.75
N GLY A 99 29.47 3.42 -38.40
CA GLY A 99 29.80 4.48 -39.37
C GLY A 99 30.22 5.81 -38.72
N LEU A 100 30.51 5.82 -37.42
CA LEU A 100 30.95 7.01 -36.69
C LEU A 100 32.47 7.23 -36.83
N THR A 101 32.86 8.47 -37.14
CA THR A 101 34.27 8.85 -37.37
C THR A 101 35.04 9.05 -36.08
N ASN A 102 34.35 9.39 -35.00
CA ASN A 102 34.89 9.44 -33.65
C ASN A 102 34.24 8.29 -32.86
N GLY A 103 35.01 7.62 -31.98
CA GLY A 103 34.43 6.59 -31.11
C GLY A 103 33.26 7.14 -30.29
N ALA A 104 32.26 6.31 -30.00
CA ALA A 104 31.03 6.71 -29.30
C ALA A 104 30.84 5.89 -28.01
N ALA A 105 29.98 6.35 -27.11
CA ALA A 105 29.60 5.57 -25.92
C ALA A 105 28.11 5.22 -25.96
N LEU A 106 27.80 3.92 -25.95
CA LEU A 106 26.44 3.41 -25.84
C LEU A 106 26.17 3.00 -24.40
N THR A 107 25.18 3.61 -23.76
CA THR A 107 24.72 3.21 -22.42
C THR A 107 23.35 2.56 -22.51
N LEU A 108 23.25 1.31 -22.04
CA LEU A 108 21.98 0.61 -21.85
C LEU A 108 21.67 0.55 -20.37
N SER A 109 20.47 0.98 -19.99
CA SER A 109 20.02 1.00 -18.60
C SER A 109 18.63 0.40 -18.45
N PHE A 110 18.47 -0.47 -17.47
CA PHE A 110 17.19 -0.91 -16.93
C PHE A 110 16.85 -0.05 -15.71
N THR A 111 15.64 0.51 -15.68
CA THR A 111 15.17 1.37 -14.60
C THR A 111 13.85 0.85 -14.05
N GLY A 112 13.57 1.17 -12.78
CA GLY A 112 12.31 0.83 -12.13
C GLY A 112 11.93 1.88 -11.10
N ASN A 113 10.62 2.16 -11.00
CA ASN A 113 10.06 3.09 -10.03
C ASN A 113 8.93 2.45 -9.22
N ASN A 114 8.88 2.78 -7.92
CA ASN A 114 7.90 2.27 -6.94
C ASN A 114 7.79 0.74 -6.96
N LEU A 115 8.93 0.06 -6.76
CA LEU A 115 9.02 -1.38 -7.03
C LEU A 115 8.31 -2.24 -6.00
N PHE A 116 8.51 -1.96 -4.71
CA PHE A 116 7.78 -2.61 -3.62
C PHE A 116 7.85 -1.75 -2.35
N ALA A 117 6.88 -1.96 -1.45
CA ALA A 117 6.82 -1.35 -0.14
C ALA A 117 6.69 -2.45 0.94
N ILE A 118 7.35 -2.24 2.07
CA ILE A 118 7.22 -3.03 3.28
C ILE A 118 6.45 -2.16 4.26
N THR A 119 5.26 -2.60 4.67
CA THR A 119 4.36 -1.90 5.59
C THR A 119 3.49 -2.91 6.33
N GLU A 120 2.90 -2.51 7.45
CA GLU A 120 1.89 -3.30 8.17
C GLU A 120 0.57 -3.38 7.40
N ASN A 121 0.26 -2.35 6.62
CA ASN A 121 -0.96 -2.26 5.82
C ASN A 121 -0.94 -3.22 4.61
N PRO A 122 -1.81 -4.24 4.55
CA PRO A 122 -1.80 -5.21 3.47
C PRO A 122 -2.63 -4.80 2.24
N HIS A 123 -3.40 -3.71 2.32
CA HIS A 123 -4.46 -3.42 1.34
C HIS A 123 -4.11 -2.30 0.36
N PHE A 124 -3.40 -1.28 0.83
CA PHE A 124 -3.05 -0.12 0.01
C PHE A 124 -1.69 0.45 0.40
N ASP A 125 -1.19 1.34 -0.44
CA ASP A 125 0.06 2.04 -0.21
C ASP A 125 -0.14 3.19 0.80
N PRO A 126 0.56 3.21 1.95
CA PRO A 126 0.38 4.25 2.98
C PRO A 126 0.68 5.68 2.52
N GLU A 127 1.25 5.85 1.33
CA GLU A 127 1.42 7.16 0.68
C GLU A 127 0.14 7.74 0.07
N GLN A 128 -0.95 6.97 0.02
CA GLN A 128 -2.21 7.38 -0.57
C GLN A 128 -2.89 8.47 0.28
N LEU A 129 -3.56 9.38 -0.42
CA LEU A 129 -4.39 10.42 0.18
C LEU A 129 -5.83 10.24 -0.31
N ALA A 130 -6.78 10.68 0.50
CA ALA A 130 -8.17 10.73 0.10
C ALA A 130 -8.45 12.02 -0.68
N VAL A 131 -9.29 11.90 -1.71
CA VAL A 131 -9.87 13.05 -2.41
C VAL A 131 -11.33 13.12 -2.01
N GLN A 132 -11.71 14.15 -1.26
CA GLN A 132 -13.08 14.36 -0.83
C GLN A 132 -13.57 15.72 -1.35
N GLY A 133 -14.52 15.68 -2.29
CA GLY A 133 -14.96 16.87 -3.02
C GLY A 133 -13.83 17.48 -3.85
N ASN A 134 -13.48 18.74 -3.57
CA ASN A 134 -12.39 19.46 -4.24
C ASN A 134 -11.09 19.51 -3.42
N GLY A 135 -11.03 18.82 -2.28
CA GLY A 135 -9.91 18.86 -1.35
C GLY A 135 -9.14 17.54 -1.26
N PHE A 136 -7.84 17.64 -1.01
CA PHE A 136 -7.03 16.52 -0.56
C PHE A 136 -7.11 16.43 0.96
N VAL A 137 -7.45 15.25 1.47
CA VAL A 137 -7.51 14.94 2.89
C VAL A 137 -6.37 13.99 3.22
N SER A 138 -5.48 14.42 4.11
CA SER A 138 -4.38 13.59 4.61
C SER A 138 -4.83 12.77 5.83
N GLY A 139 -4.20 11.61 6.04
CA GLY A 139 -4.51 10.70 7.15
C GLY A 139 -5.74 9.84 6.92
N VAL A 140 -6.35 9.90 5.73
CA VAL A 140 -7.47 9.04 5.31
C VAL A 140 -7.18 8.52 3.91
N GLU A 141 -7.40 7.22 3.71
CA GLU A 141 -7.50 6.57 2.41
C GLU A 141 -8.97 6.31 2.09
N ASP A 142 -9.46 6.72 0.91
CA ASP A 142 -10.89 6.64 0.55
C ASP A 142 -11.13 5.85 -0.74
N LEU A 143 -10.92 4.53 -0.68
CA LEU A 143 -10.98 3.61 -1.83
C LEU A 143 -10.11 4.11 -2.99
N SER A 144 -8.94 4.61 -2.64
CA SER A 144 -8.05 5.26 -3.58
C SER A 144 -7.44 4.22 -4.54
N TYR A 145 -7.09 4.65 -5.76
CA TYR A 145 -6.56 3.74 -6.78
C TYR A 145 -5.23 3.14 -6.37
N ALA A 146 -5.04 1.85 -6.67
CA ALA A 146 -3.77 1.16 -6.43
C ALA A 146 -2.57 1.93 -7.02
N THR A 147 -1.48 2.01 -6.25
CA THR A 147 -0.26 2.68 -6.72
C THR A 147 0.38 1.93 -7.87
N THR A 148 0.97 2.70 -8.78
CA THR A 148 1.62 2.15 -9.96
C THR A 148 3.05 1.74 -9.64
N ARG A 149 3.45 0.58 -10.17
CA ARG A 149 4.85 0.15 -10.29
C ARG A 149 5.25 0.20 -11.76
N SER A 150 6.45 0.67 -12.06
CA SER A 150 6.93 0.77 -13.45
C SER A 150 8.34 0.24 -13.62
N PHE A 151 8.60 -0.29 -14.80
CA PHE A 151 9.91 -0.72 -15.27
C PHE A 151 10.16 -0.09 -16.64
N GLY A 152 11.40 0.24 -16.94
CA GLY A 152 11.79 0.93 -18.16
C GLY A 152 13.15 0.48 -18.67
N LEU A 153 13.35 0.66 -19.98
CA LEU A 153 14.65 0.53 -20.64
C LEU A 153 15.02 1.90 -21.19
N LYS A 154 16.25 2.33 -20.93
CA LYS A 154 16.83 3.57 -21.41
C LYS A 154 18.07 3.27 -22.24
N VAL A 155 18.14 3.87 -23.41
CA VAL A 155 19.32 3.85 -24.29
C VAL A 155 19.86 5.28 -24.38
N GLY A 156 21.15 5.47 -24.12
CA GLY A 156 21.86 6.73 -24.30
C GLY A 156 23.02 6.53 -25.26
N ILE A 157 23.21 7.47 -26.19
CA ILE A 157 24.33 7.48 -27.12
C ILE A 157 25.04 8.83 -26.95
N ASP A 158 26.36 8.78 -26.75
CA ASP A 158 27.24 9.94 -26.66
C ASP A 158 28.24 9.88 -27.83
N PHE A 159 28.42 10.99 -28.54
CA PHE A 159 29.16 11.09 -29.83
C PHE A 159 30.47 11.85 -29.71
#